data_AF-A0A365HCK7-F1
#
_entry.id   AF-A0A365HCK7-F1
#
_cell.length_a   1.000
_cell.length_b   1.000
_cell.length_c   1.000
_cell.angle_alpha   90.00
_cell.angle_beta   90.00
_cell.angle_gamma   90.00
#
_symmetry.space_group_name_H-M   'P 1'
#
loop_
_entity.id
_entity.type
_entity.pdbx_description
1 polymer ?
#
loop_
_entity_poly.entity_id
_entity_poly.type
_entity_poly.pdbx_seq_one_letter_code
_entity_poly.pdbx_strand_id
1 'polypeptide(L)'
;MTAEGASMVEVGYCQGWDPQVRTVVAPMGERQARGRDESGEPYAVLLRAQGVPKALFQVDWGHGYLGLFLLDAQARRTREFTYRQLEPGRLHLRRYREWRHVSDTEPEFPEHGWRFTMTIGPDGRAQRILDDEGGGSLHIGADVPVEHRTVAKAEFGAWTAYADAPMLGLDDPITLAPAPDVVDAPASGTAPTWSAPLPLRPRHLEVLFTPGRRLARDDGYIAVVAEPEHAGPLRLPTGSVLAADPGTVNDRDLPFTVTVPPGDYPVLIAAMRWEHEGGHWGETPAAMLRITDEPTTSWELALRPGQDARLLDTDEFFGFGVDSGTACFLDATGRDTLPELFHWEEPEEGDRSSFAEVRDPQTGTNLIRLPQRQRRRQLPGVDRPRRRRAGHLLRRRHARPPRHQGPAAHDPLDSRFPAADPSWDR
;
A
#
# COMPACT_ATOMS: atom_id res chain seq x y z
N MET A 1 1.73 -3.96 55.98
CA MET A 1 2.81 -3.68 55.01
C MET A 1 3.37 -5.01 54.54
N THR A 2 2.63 -5.68 53.66
CA THR A 2 3.10 -6.85 52.93
C THR A 2 3.76 -6.34 51.66
N ALA A 3 4.96 -6.84 51.36
CA ALA A 3 5.71 -6.48 50.17
C ALA A 3 4.83 -6.64 48.92
N GLU A 4 4.67 -5.56 48.16
CA GLU A 4 3.99 -5.54 46.87
C GLU A 4 4.72 -6.51 45.93
N GLY A 5 4.07 -7.61 45.56
CA GLY A 5 4.60 -8.56 44.60
C GLY A 5 4.50 -7.95 43.22
N ALA A 6 5.63 -7.69 42.55
CA ALA A 6 5.62 -7.35 41.14
C ALA A 6 5.57 -8.63 40.30
N SER A 7 4.72 -8.65 39.27
CA SER A 7 4.71 -9.74 38.29
C SER A 7 5.95 -9.63 37.39
N MET A 8 6.74 -10.70 37.33
CA MET A 8 7.88 -10.77 36.43
C MET A 8 7.42 -11.13 35.00
N VAL A 9 7.83 -10.33 34.02
CA VAL A 9 7.58 -10.57 32.60
C VAL A 9 8.92 -10.67 31.87
N GLU A 10 9.14 -11.82 31.26
CA GLU A 10 10.32 -12.09 30.44
C GLU A 10 10.18 -11.43 29.06
N VAL A 11 11.25 -10.83 28.59
CA VAL A 11 11.37 -10.17 27.28
C VAL A 11 12.34 -10.96 26.42
N GLY A 12 11.81 -11.60 25.37
CA GLY A 12 12.61 -12.27 24.33
C GLY A 12 12.59 -11.48 23.03
N TYR A 13 13.70 -11.51 22.29
CA TYR A 13 13.82 -10.87 20.97
C TYR A 13 14.01 -11.93 19.88
N CYS A 14 13.48 -11.65 18.69
CA CYS A 14 13.54 -12.58 17.57
C CYS A 14 13.33 -11.92 16.20
N GLN A 15 13.54 -12.66 15.12
CA GLN A 15 13.16 -12.19 13.78
C GLN A 15 11.65 -12.25 13.56
N GLY A 16 10.96 -13.19 14.20
CA GLY A 16 9.51 -13.31 14.06
C GLY A 16 8.86 -14.35 14.95
N TRP A 17 7.59 -14.59 14.67
CA TRP A 17 6.73 -15.56 15.34
C TRP A 17 6.06 -16.41 14.27
N ASP A 18 6.03 -17.72 14.48
CA ASP A 18 5.27 -18.64 13.63
C ASP A 18 3.88 -18.86 14.28
N PRO A 19 2.80 -18.35 13.67
CA PRO A 19 1.45 -18.49 14.23
C PRO A 19 0.89 -19.91 14.12
N GLN A 20 1.42 -20.76 13.23
CA GLN A 20 0.92 -22.13 13.05
C GLN A 20 1.43 -23.05 14.15
N VAL A 21 2.74 -23.01 14.42
CA VAL A 21 3.35 -23.84 15.49
C VAL A 21 3.47 -23.11 16.83
N ARG A 22 3.19 -21.79 16.85
CA ARG A 22 3.20 -20.94 18.06
C ARG A 22 4.56 -20.86 18.73
N THR A 23 5.60 -20.65 17.91
CA THR A 23 6.98 -20.58 18.37
C THR A 23 7.71 -19.37 17.82
N VAL A 24 8.82 -19.03 18.48
CA VAL A 24 9.72 -17.96 18.08
C VAL A 24 10.55 -18.41 16.87
N VAL A 25 10.65 -17.56 15.85
CA VAL A 25 11.50 -17.78 14.68
C VAL A 25 12.78 -16.96 14.82
N ALA A 26 13.92 -17.64 14.75
CA ALA A 26 15.26 -17.07 14.89
C ALA A 26 15.38 -16.10 16.10
N PRO A 27 15.44 -16.65 17.33
CA PRO A 27 15.72 -15.87 18.53
C PRO A 27 17.02 -15.05 18.39
N MET A 28 17.06 -13.87 18.99
CA MET A 28 18.24 -13.00 18.99
C MET A 28 18.51 -12.38 20.37
N GLY A 29 19.78 -12.05 20.62
CA GLY A 29 20.18 -11.32 21.83
C GLY A 29 19.71 -9.87 21.82
N GLU A 30 19.59 -9.27 23.01
CA GLU A 30 19.15 -7.87 23.17
C GLU A 30 20.05 -6.89 22.40
N ARG A 31 21.38 -7.12 22.39
CA ARG A 31 22.32 -6.24 21.68
C ARG A 31 22.04 -6.22 20.17
N GLN A 32 21.72 -7.38 19.60
CA GLN A 32 21.37 -7.49 18.18
C GLN A 32 20.04 -6.80 17.89
N ALA A 33 19.02 -7.00 18.74
CA ALA A 33 17.72 -6.36 18.58
C ALA A 33 17.83 -4.82 18.70
N ARG A 34 18.63 -4.33 19.65
CA ARG A 34 18.93 -2.89 19.80
C ARG A 34 19.62 -2.33 18.57
N GLY A 35 20.60 -3.05 18.01
CA GLY A 35 21.25 -2.65 16.75
C GLY A 35 20.27 -2.54 15.57
N ARG A 36 19.29 -3.45 15.49
CA ARG A 36 18.21 -3.39 14.49
C ARG A 36 17.27 -2.21 14.74
N ASP A 37 16.91 -1.95 15.99
CA ASP A 37 16.10 -0.78 16.37
C ASP A 37 16.73 0.53 15.94
N GLU A 38 18.02 0.69 16.20
CA GLU A 38 18.82 1.87 15.84
C GLU A 38 18.98 2.02 14.31
N SER A 39 19.14 0.92 13.58
CA SER A 39 19.27 0.93 12.12
C SER A 39 17.92 1.00 11.38
N GLY A 40 16.81 0.86 12.10
CA GLY A 40 15.46 0.79 11.52
C GLY A 40 15.16 -0.54 10.81
N GLU A 41 15.95 -1.58 11.07
CA GLU A 41 15.68 -2.93 10.58
C GLU A 41 14.54 -3.61 11.36
N PRO A 42 13.78 -4.53 10.73
CA PRO A 42 12.69 -5.21 11.39
C PRO A 42 13.19 -6.21 12.45
N TYR A 43 12.46 -6.28 13.57
CA TYR A 43 12.62 -7.27 14.63
C TYR A 43 11.30 -7.45 15.41
N ALA A 44 11.21 -8.54 16.16
CA ALA A 44 10.05 -8.83 17.00
C ALA A 44 10.45 -9.00 18.47
N VAL A 45 9.49 -8.75 19.36
CA VAL A 45 9.64 -8.88 20.81
C VAL A 45 8.51 -9.74 21.34
N LEU A 46 8.81 -10.72 22.17
CA LEU A 46 7.83 -11.56 22.81
C LEU A 46 7.88 -11.37 24.33
N LEU A 47 6.76 -10.93 24.90
CA LEU A 47 6.57 -10.84 26.34
C LEU A 47 5.97 -12.15 26.86
N ARG A 48 6.57 -12.72 27.90
CA ARG A 48 6.10 -13.94 28.55
C ARG A 48 5.90 -13.71 30.04
N ALA A 49 4.81 -14.22 30.59
CA ALA A 49 4.60 -14.28 32.04
C ALA A 49 4.56 -15.75 32.44
N GLN A 50 5.45 -16.17 33.35
CA GLN A 50 5.58 -17.57 33.78
C GLN A 50 5.74 -18.53 32.58
N GLY A 51 6.56 -18.14 31.60
CA GLY A 51 6.81 -18.88 30.35
C GLY A 51 5.69 -18.78 29.29
N VAL A 52 4.49 -18.31 29.65
CA VAL A 52 3.34 -18.20 28.73
C VAL A 52 3.43 -16.92 27.89
N PRO A 53 3.35 -16.98 26.54
CA PRO A 53 3.26 -15.80 25.69
C PRO A 53 2.07 -14.92 26.07
N LYS A 54 2.29 -13.61 26.24
CA LYS A 54 1.24 -12.63 26.56
C LYS A 54 1.09 -11.57 25.47
N ALA A 55 2.21 -11.10 24.92
CA ALA A 55 2.20 -10.11 23.85
C ALA A 55 3.34 -10.33 22.87
N LEU A 56 3.07 -10.06 21.60
CA LEU A 56 4.04 -10.04 20.51
C LEU A 56 4.09 -8.63 19.93
N PHE A 57 5.28 -8.06 19.88
CA PHE A 57 5.57 -6.83 19.13
C PHE A 57 6.24 -7.17 17.82
N GLN A 58 5.88 -6.44 16.77
CA GLN A 58 6.52 -6.45 15.46
C GLN A 58 6.92 -5.02 15.14
N VAL A 59 8.23 -4.77 15.08
CA VAL A 59 8.80 -3.42 15.01
C VAL A 59 9.55 -3.26 13.69
N ASP A 60 9.22 -2.23 12.92
CA ASP A 60 9.92 -1.86 11.69
C ASP A 60 9.92 -0.34 11.56
N TRP A 61 10.90 0.31 12.19
CA TRP A 61 11.00 1.77 12.19
C TRP A 61 11.40 2.33 10.83
N GLY A 62 12.08 1.55 9.98
CA GLY A 62 12.35 1.92 8.59
C GLY A 62 11.06 2.21 7.81
N HIS A 63 9.96 1.53 8.15
CA HIS A 63 8.63 1.77 7.61
C HIS A 63 7.66 2.45 8.59
N GLY A 64 8.17 2.96 9.72
CA GLY A 64 7.37 3.64 10.75
C GLY A 64 6.24 2.77 11.31
N TYR A 65 6.50 1.49 11.55
CA TYR A 65 5.50 0.49 11.95
C TYR A 65 5.78 -0.09 13.35
N LEU A 66 4.71 -0.20 14.13
CA LEU A 66 4.67 -0.99 15.36
C LEU A 66 3.36 -1.77 15.39
N GLY A 67 3.44 -3.10 15.25
CA GLY A 67 2.35 -4.02 15.54
C GLY A 67 2.46 -4.53 16.98
N LEU A 68 1.35 -4.53 17.71
CA LEU A 68 1.22 -5.16 19.02
C LEU A 68 0.06 -6.15 18.95
N PHE A 69 0.34 -7.40 19.31
CA PHE A 69 -0.63 -8.47 19.36
C PHE A 69 -0.71 -9.02 20.77
N LEU A 70 -1.91 -9.10 21.34
CA LEU A 70 -2.14 -9.78 22.62
C LEU A 70 -2.55 -11.23 22.37
N LEU A 71 -2.04 -12.13 23.20
CA LEU A 71 -2.16 -13.56 23.04
C LEU A 71 -2.97 -14.18 24.20
N ASP A 72 -3.83 -15.15 23.88
CA ASP A 72 -4.50 -15.97 24.89
C ASP A 72 -3.60 -17.08 25.47
N ALA A 73 -4.14 -17.90 26.37
CA ALA A 73 -3.41 -19.01 26.98
C ALA A 73 -2.97 -20.07 25.95
N GLN A 74 -3.64 -20.14 24.80
CA GLN A 74 -3.29 -20.99 23.68
C GLN A 74 -2.33 -20.30 22.71
N ALA A 75 -1.83 -19.10 23.01
CA ALA A 75 -0.99 -18.28 22.14
C ALA A 75 -1.62 -17.90 20.80
N ARG A 76 -2.96 -17.78 20.76
CA ARG A 76 -3.73 -17.19 19.65
C ARG A 76 -3.89 -15.70 19.87
N ARG A 77 -3.91 -14.92 18.78
CA ARG A 77 -4.21 -13.48 18.82
C ARG A 77 -5.64 -13.24 19.25
N THR A 78 -5.80 -12.35 20.20
CA THR A 78 -7.10 -11.87 20.70
C THR A 78 -7.27 -10.37 20.45
N ARG A 79 -6.17 -9.60 20.42
CA ARG A 79 -6.17 -8.18 20.05
C ARG A 79 -4.99 -7.84 19.16
N GLU A 80 -5.21 -6.89 18.24
CA GLU A 80 -4.19 -6.28 17.40
C GLU A 80 -4.27 -4.76 17.56
N PHE A 81 -3.12 -4.13 17.76
CA PHE A 81 -2.93 -2.70 17.65
C PHE A 81 -1.87 -2.47 16.57
N THR A 82 -2.24 -1.78 15.50
CA THR A 82 -1.30 -1.35 14.47
C THR A 82 -1.09 0.15 14.58
N TYR A 83 0.13 0.53 14.91
CA TYR A 83 0.58 1.91 15.01
C TYR A 83 1.44 2.30 13.81
N ARG A 84 1.28 3.55 13.37
CA ARG A 84 2.08 4.17 12.32
C ARG A 84 2.73 5.46 12.82
N GLN A 85 4.05 5.56 12.65
CA GLN A 85 4.79 6.77 12.92
C GLN A 85 4.61 7.74 11.75
N LEU A 86 3.62 8.62 11.83
CA LEU A 86 3.36 9.64 10.79
C LEU A 86 4.28 10.86 10.96
N GLU A 87 4.64 11.16 12.21
CA GLU A 87 5.53 12.25 12.62
C GLU A 87 6.66 11.69 13.51
N PRO A 88 7.85 12.31 13.53
CA PRO A 88 8.93 11.91 14.43
C PRO A 88 8.48 11.86 15.90
N GLY A 89 8.82 10.78 16.61
CA GLY A 89 8.51 10.59 18.03
C GLY A 89 7.05 10.27 18.37
N ARG A 90 6.12 10.24 17.41
CA ARG A 90 4.68 10.07 17.68
C ARG A 90 4.06 8.97 16.82
N LEU A 91 3.35 8.06 17.47
CA LEU A 91 2.68 6.93 16.85
C LEU A 91 1.17 7.16 16.80
N HIS A 92 0.59 7.03 15.61
CA HIS A 92 -0.85 7.05 15.37
C HIS A 92 -1.41 5.61 15.37
N LEU A 93 -2.40 5.34 16.20
CA LEU A 93 -3.15 4.08 16.15
C LEU A 93 -3.98 4.04 14.86
N ARG A 94 -3.49 3.32 13.86
CA ARG A 94 -4.18 3.16 12.58
C ARG A 94 -5.31 2.14 12.69
N ARG A 95 -5.07 1.03 13.40
CA ARG A 95 -6.04 -0.05 13.49
C ARG A 95 -6.04 -0.71 14.86
N TYR A 96 -7.23 -0.98 15.34
CA TYR A 96 -7.49 -1.90 16.45
C TYR A 96 -8.33 -3.06 15.93
N ARG A 97 -7.97 -4.30 16.28
CA ARG A 97 -8.84 -5.47 16.10
C ARG A 97 -8.97 -6.25 17.38
N GLU A 98 -10.11 -6.88 17.56
CA GLU A 98 -10.38 -7.84 18.62
C GLU A 98 -11.06 -9.07 18.02
N TRP A 99 -10.60 -10.24 18.44
CA TRP A 99 -11.20 -11.53 18.14
C TRP A 99 -11.63 -12.17 19.45
N ARG A 100 -12.79 -12.82 19.44
CA ARG A 100 -13.26 -13.61 20.58
C ARG A 100 -13.38 -15.05 20.15
N HIS A 101 -12.68 -15.91 20.88
CA HIS A 101 -12.71 -17.35 20.68
C HIS A 101 -13.73 -17.95 21.63
N VAL A 102 -14.65 -18.75 21.12
CA VAL A 102 -15.74 -19.40 21.85
C VAL A 102 -15.23 -20.66 22.57
N SER A 103 -14.16 -21.28 22.05
CA SER A 103 -13.55 -22.47 22.64
C SER A 103 -12.04 -22.54 22.40
N ASP A 104 -11.37 -23.41 23.16
CA ASP A 104 -9.94 -23.69 23.01
C ASP A 104 -9.62 -24.47 21.72
N THR A 105 -10.61 -25.13 21.13
CA THR A 105 -10.46 -25.91 19.89
C THR A 105 -10.69 -25.10 18.61
N GLU A 106 -11.20 -23.88 18.75
CA GLU A 106 -11.46 -23.00 17.61
C GLU A 106 -10.14 -22.54 16.95
N PRO A 107 -10.07 -22.49 15.61
CA PRO A 107 -8.92 -21.89 14.93
C PRO A 107 -8.73 -20.42 15.34
N GLU A 108 -7.51 -19.90 15.20
CA GLU A 108 -7.21 -18.50 15.54
C GLU A 108 -8.05 -17.50 14.73
N PHE A 109 -8.40 -17.82 13.47
CA PHE A 109 -9.27 -17.01 12.64
C PHE A 109 -10.35 -17.90 12.02
N PRO A 110 -11.46 -18.14 12.73
CA PRO A 110 -12.60 -18.86 12.16
C PRO A 110 -13.17 -18.08 10.95
N GLU A 111 -13.72 -18.82 9.98
CA GLU A 111 -14.38 -18.22 8.81
C GLU A 111 -15.57 -17.35 9.22
N HIS A 112 -16.33 -17.82 10.21
CA HIS A 112 -17.43 -17.11 10.85
C HIS A 112 -17.14 -17.04 12.34
N GLY A 113 -16.82 -15.85 12.83
CA GLY A 113 -16.53 -15.65 14.24
C GLY A 113 -16.63 -14.18 14.60
N TRP A 114 -16.82 -13.93 15.89
CA TRP A 114 -16.94 -12.58 16.38
C TRP A 114 -15.63 -11.82 16.15
N ARG A 115 -15.71 -10.69 15.45
CA ARG A 115 -14.56 -9.82 15.21
C ARG A 115 -14.98 -8.36 15.25
N PHE A 116 -14.25 -7.57 16.02
CA PHE A 116 -14.34 -6.11 15.97
C PHE A 116 -13.12 -5.55 15.27
N THR A 117 -13.32 -4.64 14.32
CA THR A 117 -12.27 -3.88 13.66
C THR A 117 -12.58 -2.39 13.76
N MET A 118 -11.60 -1.58 14.17
CA MET A 118 -11.67 -0.13 14.11
C MET A 118 -10.47 0.39 13.33
N THR A 119 -10.73 1.10 12.22
CA THR A 119 -9.71 1.75 11.40
C THR A 119 -9.83 3.26 11.58
N ILE A 120 -8.75 3.93 11.99
CA ILE A 120 -8.74 5.34 12.39
C ILE A 120 -7.90 6.15 11.40
N GLY A 121 -8.51 7.20 10.84
CA GLY A 121 -7.84 8.21 10.03
C GLY A 121 -7.04 9.22 10.88
N PRO A 122 -6.07 9.93 10.29
CA PRO A 122 -5.29 10.93 11.01
C PRO A 122 -6.16 12.09 11.56
N ASP A 123 -7.28 12.38 10.90
CA ASP A 123 -8.28 13.37 11.35
C ASP A 123 -9.10 12.90 12.56
N GLY A 124 -8.98 11.63 12.96
CA GLY A 124 -9.72 11.01 14.07
C GLY A 124 -11.01 10.33 13.64
N ARG A 125 -11.46 10.50 12.40
CA ARG A 125 -12.60 9.74 11.88
C ARG A 125 -12.24 8.28 11.81
N ALA A 126 -13.12 7.44 12.31
CA ALA A 126 -12.93 6.01 12.36
C ALA A 126 -14.12 5.25 11.77
N GLN A 127 -13.83 4.11 11.16
CA GLN A 127 -14.83 3.12 10.79
C GLN A 127 -14.71 1.94 11.76
N ARG A 128 -15.83 1.60 12.40
CA ARG A 128 -15.99 0.38 13.20
C ARG A 128 -16.75 -0.65 12.39
N ILE A 129 -16.28 -1.87 12.41
CA ILE A 129 -16.89 -3.03 11.78
C ILE A 129 -17.01 -4.10 12.86
N LEU A 130 -18.21 -4.59 13.07
CA LEU A 130 -18.51 -5.70 13.96
C LEU A 130 -19.04 -6.85 13.13
N ASP A 131 -18.26 -7.92 13.03
CA ASP A 131 -18.67 -9.19 12.42
C ASP A 131 -19.18 -10.13 13.51
N ASP A 132 -20.28 -10.83 13.25
CA ASP A 132 -20.87 -11.82 14.15
C ASP A 132 -20.62 -13.27 13.69
N GLU A 133 -20.88 -14.22 14.59
CA GLU A 133 -20.71 -15.65 14.35
C GLU A 133 -21.69 -16.21 13.29
N GLY A 134 -22.77 -15.49 12.99
CA GLY A 134 -23.74 -15.83 11.96
C GLY A 134 -23.37 -15.31 10.56
N GLY A 135 -22.22 -14.63 10.42
CA GLY A 135 -21.76 -14.04 9.17
C GLY A 135 -22.35 -12.66 8.86
N GLY A 136 -23.05 -12.04 9.82
CA GLY A 136 -23.50 -10.65 9.74
C GLY A 136 -22.35 -9.67 9.95
N SER A 137 -22.47 -8.46 9.40
CA SER A 137 -21.51 -7.38 9.61
C SER A 137 -22.20 -6.03 9.78
N LEU A 138 -21.82 -5.28 10.82
CA LEU A 138 -22.34 -3.96 11.14
C LEU A 138 -21.24 -2.90 11.01
N HIS A 139 -21.49 -1.88 10.18
CA HIS A 139 -20.55 -0.79 9.91
C HIS A 139 -21.04 0.51 10.55
N ILE A 140 -20.19 1.14 11.39
CA ILE A 140 -20.55 2.36 12.13
C ILE A 140 -19.40 3.36 12.07
N GLY A 141 -19.71 4.62 11.76
CA GLY A 141 -18.77 5.73 11.93
C GLY A 141 -18.49 6.03 13.40
N ALA A 142 -17.33 6.62 13.68
CA ALA A 142 -16.97 7.17 14.98
C ALA A 142 -15.94 8.29 14.82
N ASP A 143 -15.81 9.10 15.86
CA ASP A 143 -14.69 10.02 16.02
C ASP A 143 -13.91 9.57 17.26
N VAL A 144 -12.61 9.36 17.12
CA VAL A 144 -11.72 8.94 18.20
C VAL A 144 -10.86 10.14 18.57
N PRO A 145 -10.89 10.68 19.81
CA PRO A 145 -10.03 11.79 20.24
C PRO A 145 -8.53 11.52 20.11
N VAL A 146 -7.71 12.58 20.07
CA VAL A 146 -6.27 12.47 19.77
C VAL A 146 -5.53 11.68 20.86
N GLU A 147 -5.91 11.88 22.11
CA GLU A 147 -5.39 11.20 23.30
C GLU A 147 -5.64 9.69 23.30
N HIS A 148 -6.62 9.21 22.54
CA HIS A 148 -6.97 7.79 22.44
C HIS A 148 -6.43 7.12 21.17
N ARG A 149 -5.87 7.90 20.24
CA ARG A 149 -5.32 7.39 18.97
C ARG A 149 -3.84 7.72 18.78
N THR A 150 -3.20 8.31 19.78
CA THR A 150 -1.81 8.75 19.67
C THR A 150 -1.03 8.39 20.92
N VAL A 151 0.15 7.79 20.73
CA VAL A 151 1.10 7.48 21.80
C VAL A 151 2.50 7.97 21.44
N ALA A 152 3.33 8.23 22.44
CA ALA A 152 4.74 8.55 22.20
C ALA A 152 5.50 7.31 21.73
N LYS A 153 6.47 7.48 20.81
CA LYS A 153 7.43 6.43 20.50
C LYS A 153 8.36 6.27 21.71
N ALA A 154 8.24 5.16 22.42
CA ALA A 154 9.09 4.80 23.54
C ALA A 154 10.50 4.39 23.08
N GLU A 155 11.47 4.52 23.99
CA GLU A 155 12.84 4.03 23.79
C GLU A 155 12.88 2.49 23.75
N PHE A 156 13.92 1.93 23.13
CA PHE A 156 14.11 0.49 23.09
C PHE A 156 14.11 -0.11 24.51
N GLY A 157 13.29 -1.15 24.71
CA GLY A 157 13.16 -1.85 25.99
C GLY A 157 11.99 -1.35 26.86
N ALA A 158 11.41 -0.18 26.58
CA ALA A 158 10.30 0.38 27.34
C ALA A 158 8.93 -0.18 26.89
N TRP A 159 8.81 -1.51 26.81
CA TRP A 159 7.63 -2.21 26.26
C TRP A 159 6.33 -1.96 27.05
N THR A 160 6.46 -1.64 28.35
CA THR A 160 5.33 -1.27 29.21
C THR A 160 4.67 0.06 28.83
N ALA A 161 5.31 0.88 27.99
CA ALA A 161 4.68 2.06 27.41
C ALA A 161 3.51 1.72 26.46
N TYR A 162 3.44 0.47 25.97
CA TYR A 162 2.44 0.01 25.02
C TYR A 162 1.57 -1.13 25.54
N ALA A 163 2.09 -1.96 26.45
CA ALA A 163 1.37 -3.09 27.04
C ALA A 163 1.60 -3.13 28.56
N ASP A 164 0.59 -2.71 29.31
CA ASP A 164 0.59 -2.68 30.77
C ASP A 164 0.08 -3.99 31.40
N ALA A 165 0.05 -4.05 32.74
CA ALA A 165 -0.35 -5.25 33.47
C ALA A 165 -1.78 -5.73 33.13
N PRO A 166 -2.80 -4.85 33.14
CA PRO A 166 -4.15 -5.23 32.72
C PRO A 166 -4.22 -5.77 31.29
N MET A 167 -3.48 -5.18 30.34
CA MET A 167 -3.44 -5.68 28.96
C MET A 167 -2.85 -7.09 28.87
N LEU A 168 -1.86 -7.43 29.70
CA LEU A 168 -1.26 -8.77 29.74
C LEU A 168 -2.06 -9.78 30.59
N GLY A 169 -3.17 -9.35 31.19
CA GLY A 169 -3.99 -10.16 32.11
C GLY A 169 -3.26 -10.46 33.41
N LEU A 170 -2.56 -9.47 33.96
CA LEU A 170 -1.84 -9.52 35.23
C LEU A 170 -2.42 -8.48 36.18
N ASP A 171 -2.59 -8.87 37.44
CA ASP A 171 -3.17 -7.99 38.48
C ASP A 171 -2.13 -7.06 39.10
N ASP A 172 -0.88 -7.52 39.17
CA ASP A 172 0.22 -6.81 39.81
C ASP A 172 1.05 -5.98 38.81
N PRO A 173 1.71 -4.90 39.25
CA PRO A 173 2.66 -4.16 38.42
C PRO A 173 3.73 -5.06 37.80
N ILE A 174 4.07 -4.80 36.54
CA ILE A 174 5.05 -5.60 35.80
C ILE A 174 6.47 -5.08 36.02
N THR A 175 7.41 -6.00 36.25
CA THR A 175 8.84 -5.76 36.03
C THR A 175 9.31 -6.59 34.83
N LEU A 176 9.99 -5.93 33.88
CA LEU A 176 10.56 -6.60 32.71
C LEU A 176 11.93 -7.20 33.07
N ALA A 177 12.16 -8.46 32.71
CA ALA A 177 13.46 -9.10 32.76
C ALA A 177 13.82 -9.73 31.41
N PRO A 178 15.12 -9.85 31.06
CA PRO A 178 15.52 -10.57 29.86
C PRO A 178 15.11 -12.04 29.94
N ALA A 179 14.63 -12.61 28.84
CA ALA A 179 14.37 -14.05 28.78
C ALA A 179 15.69 -14.84 28.97
N PRO A 180 15.71 -15.91 29.78
CA PRO A 180 16.87 -16.77 29.91
C PRO A 180 17.18 -17.45 28.56
N ASP A 181 18.47 -17.60 28.23
CA ASP A 181 19.00 -18.47 27.17
C ASP A 181 19.02 -17.99 25.71
N VAL A 182 19.06 -16.69 25.42
CA VAL A 182 19.47 -16.22 24.08
C VAL A 182 20.88 -15.65 24.12
N VAL A 183 21.87 -16.53 24.01
CA VAL A 183 23.25 -16.15 23.64
C VAL A 183 23.17 -15.42 22.30
N ASP A 184 24.04 -14.42 22.05
CA ASP A 184 24.17 -13.76 20.75
C ASP A 184 24.55 -14.78 19.65
N ALA A 185 23.57 -15.57 19.20
CA ALA A 185 23.72 -16.47 18.09
C ALA A 185 23.97 -15.62 16.85
N PRO A 186 24.86 -16.04 15.94
CA PRO A 186 25.10 -15.31 14.70
C PRO A 186 23.76 -15.12 13.97
N ALA A 187 23.58 -13.94 13.38
CA ALA A 187 22.37 -13.59 12.66
C ALA A 187 21.99 -14.73 11.70
N SER A 188 20.82 -15.36 11.91
CA SER A 188 20.31 -16.31 10.94
C SER A 188 20.02 -15.55 9.65
N GLY A 189 20.54 -16.03 8.52
CA GLY A 189 20.25 -15.48 7.19
C GLY A 189 18.82 -15.70 6.72
N THR A 190 17.95 -16.21 7.59
CA THR A 190 16.52 -16.40 7.33
C THR A 190 15.84 -15.04 7.23
N ALA A 191 15.09 -14.80 6.16
CA ALA A 191 14.28 -13.61 6.03
C ALA A 191 13.19 -13.59 7.13
N PRO A 192 12.77 -12.41 7.62
CA PRO A 192 11.66 -12.30 8.55
C PRO A 192 10.40 -12.99 8.01
N THR A 193 9.64 -13.65 8.88
CA THR A 193 8.37 -14.32 8.52
C THR A 193 7.19 -13.35 8.41
N TRP A 194 7.44 -12.07 8.65
CA TRP A 194 6.49 -10.98 8.62
C TRP A 194 7.18 -9.72 8.10
N SER A 195 6.38 -8.75 7.65
CA SER A 195 6.86 -7.44 7.23
C SER A 195 5.84 -6.38 7.61
N ALA A 196 6.28 -5.15 7.85
CA ALA A 196 5.35 -4.03 7.97
C ALA A 196 4.41 -3.99 6.76
N PRO A 197 3.13 -3.63 6.94
CA PRO A 197 2.24 -3.44 5.81
C PRO A 197 2.82 -2.39 4.86
N LEU A 198 2.84 -2.72 3.58
CA LEU A 198 3.30 -1.81 2.53
C LEU A 198 2.18 -1.63 1.50
N PRO A 199 1.98 -0.40 1.00
CA PRO A 199 1.01 -0.16 -0.05
C PRO A 199 1.33 -1.03 -1.28
N LEU A 200 0.30 -1.31 -2.06
CA LEU A 200 0.41 -2.00 -3.34
C LEU A 200 1.54 -1.39 -4.17
N ARG A 201 2.53 -2.22 -4.51
CA ARG A 201 3.62 -1.86 -5.41
C ARG A 201 3.41 -2.52 -6.77
N PRO A 202 2.72 -1.83 -7.70
CA PRO A 202 2.46 -2.38 -9.01
C PRO A 202 3.77 -2.65 -9.74
N ARG A 203 3.80 -3.81 -10.39
CA ARG A 203 4.95 -4.33 -11.13
C ARG A 203 4.68 -4.20 -12.62
N HIS A 204 5.75 -4.27 -13.42
CA HIS A 204 5.65 -4.33 -14.88
C HIS A 204 4.99 -3.12 -15.56
N LEU A 205 4.95 -1.96 -14.90
CA LEU A 205 4.31 -0.74 -15.44
C LEU A 205 4.87 -0.32 -16.80
N GLU A 206 6.18 -0.45 -17.00
CA GLU A 206 6.82 -0.13 -18.29
C GLU A 206 6.52 -1.18 -19.37
N VAL A 207 6.35 -2.44 -18.96
CA VAL A 207 6.02 -3.54 -19.87
C VAL A 207 4.67 -3.30 -20.53
N LEU A 208 3.71 -2.69 -19.82
CA LEU A 208 2.38 -2.34 -20.35
C LEU A 208 2.44 -1.38 -21.55
N PHE A 209 3.56 -0.69 -21.77
CA PHE A 209 3.77 0.26 -22.88
C PHE A 209 4.86 -0.22 -23.84
N THR A 210 5.27 -1.48 -23.74
CA THR A 210 6.28 -2.08 -24.62
C THR A 210 5.59 -3.10 -25.55
N PRO A 211 5.39 -2.79 -26.83
CA PRO A 211 4.69 -3.66 -27.78
C PRO A 211 5.32 -5.06 -27.87
N GLY A 212 4.48 -6.07 -28.08
CA GLY A 212 4.88 -7.47 -28.23
C GLY A 212 5.21 -8.19 -26.93
N ARG A 213 5.26 -7.49 -25.79
CA ARG A 213 5.48 -8.14 -24.49
C ARG A 213 4.30 -8.99 -24.08
N ARG A 214 4.60 -10.11 -23.42
CA ARG A 214 3.62 -11.10 -22.96
C ARG A 214 3.49 -11.02 -21.45
N LEU A 215 2.26 -10.93 -20.96
CA LEU A 215 1.93 -10.89 -19.54
C LEU A 215 1.02 -12.08 -19.24
N ALA A 216 1.45 -12.93 -18.30
CA ALA A 216 0.64 -14.05 -17.82
C ALA A 216 -0.20 -13.62 -16.62
N ARG A 217 -1.45 -14.05 -16.59
CA ARG A 217 -2.33 -14.01 -15.41
C ARG A 217 -2.25 -15.34 -14.66
N ASP A 218 -2.56 -15.34 -13.37
CA ASP A 218 -2.46 -16.51 -12.49
C ASP A 218 -3.29 -17.73 -12.95
N ASP A 219 -4.30 -17.52 -13.78
CA ASP A 219 -5.14 -18.58 -14.36
C ASP A 219 -4.66 -19.05 -15.75
N GLY A 220 -3.43 -18.70 -16.13
CA GLY A 220 -2.76 -19.17 -17.35
C GLY A 220 -3.07 -18.36 -18.61
N TYR A 221 -3.97 -17.37 -18.54
CA TYR A 221 -4.27 -16.51 -19.69
C TYR A 221 -3.09 -15.59 -19.99
N ILE A 222 -2.78 -15.42 -21.28
CA ILE A 222 -1.69 -14.56 -21.75
C ILE A 222 -2.27 -13.35 -22.49
N ALA A 223 -1.89 -12.17 -22.03
CA ALA A 223 -2.09 -10.91 -22.72
C ALA A 223 -0.83 -10.52 -23.49
N VAL A 224 -0.99 -10.06 -24.73
CA VAL A 224 0.08 -9.48 -25.54
C VAL A 224 -0.15 -7.99 -25.62
N VAL A 225 0.86 -7.22 -25.21
CA VAL A 225 0.87 -5.76 -25.28
C VAL A 225 0.93 -5.34 -26.76
N ALA A 226 0.00 -4.49 -27.17
CA ALA A 226 -0.06 -3.91 -28.50
C ALA A 226 0.70 -2.57 -28.54
N GLU A 227 0.75 -1.94 -29.71
CA GLU A 227 1.24 -0.57 -29.83
C GLU A 227 0.41 0.39 -28.94
N PRO A 228 1.03 1.18 -28.05
CA PRO A 228 0.31 2.18 -27.27
C PRO A 228 -0.41 3.19 -28.15
N GLU A 229 -1.65 3.52 -27.79
CA GLU A 229 -2.43 4.53 -28.50
C GLU A 229 -2.09 5.92 -27.95
N HIS A 230 -1.91 6.91 -28.84
CA HIS A 230 -1.70 8.30 -28.45
C HIS A 230 -3.05 9.01 -28.31
N ALA A 231 -3.40 9.42 -27.09
CA ALA A 231 -4.66 10.12 -26.81
C ALA A 231 -4.56 11.65 -26.98
N GLY A 232 -3.42 12.15 -27.46
CA GLY A 232 -3.15 13.58 -27.63
C GLY A 232 -2.44 14.21 -26.42
N PRO A 233 -2.11 15.52 -26.50
CA PRO A 233 -1.47 16.24 -25.42
C PRO A 233 -2.48 16.70 -24.36
N LEU A 234 -2.16 16.46 -23.09
CA LEU A 234 -2.80 17.09 -21.95
C LEU A 234 -2.15 18.45 -21.68
N ARG A 235 -2.98 19.50 -21.59
CA ARG A 235 -2.55 20.87 -21.34
C ARG A 235 -2.58 21.19 -19.87
N LEU A 236 -1.41 21.48 -19.30
CA LEU A 236 -1.21 21.74 -17.88
C LEU A 236 -0.63 23.14 -17.66
N PRO A 237 -1.42 24.23 -17.78
CA PRO A 237 -0.94 25.60 -17.60
C PRO A 237 -0.43 25.89 -16.18
N THR A 238 -0.88 25.14 -15.17
CA THR A 238 -0.35 25.26 -13.81
C THR A 238 0.61 24.13 -13.44
N GLY A 239 0.57 23.03 -14.19
CA GLY A 239 1.31 21.82 -13.85
C GLY A 239 0.71 21.04 -12.67
N SER A 240 -0.47 21.45 -12.18
CA SER A 240 -1.17 20.81 -11.07
C SER A 240 -2.08 19.71 -11.61
N VAL A 241 -1.60 18.47 -11.56
CA VAL A 241 -2.28 17.33 -12.18
C VAL A 241 -3.36 16.77 -11.26
N LEU A 242 -4.53 16.48 -11.82
CA LEU A 242 -5.61 15.75 -11.19
C LEU A 242 -5.93 14.51 -12.04
N ALA A 243 -6.23 13.40 -11.38
CA ALA A 243 -6.85 12.25 -12.00
C ALA A 243 -8.12 11.88 -11.24
N ALA A 244 -9.20 11.71 -11.98
CA ALA A 244 -10.53 11.43 -11.44
C ALA A 244 -11.42 10.80 -12.53
N ASP A 245 -12.64 10.47 -12.16
CA ASP A 245 -13.71 10.23 -13.11
C ASP A 245 -14.29 11.58 -13.57
N PRO A 246 -14.32 11.86 -14.89
CA PRO A 246 -14.83 13.13 -15.40
C PRO A 246 -16.31 13.37 -15.07
N GLY A 247 -17.11 12.33 -14.84
CA GLY A 247 -18.53 12.45 -14.51
C GLY A 247 -18.84 12.64 -13.03
N THR A 248 -17.83 12.59 -12.15
CA THR A 248 -18.04 12.76 -10.69
C THR A 248 -17.05 13.69 -10.00
N VAL A 249 -16.03 14.17 -10.72
CA VAL A 249 -15.04 15.11 -10.19
C VAL A 249 -15.72 16.38 -9.67
N ASN A 250 -15.31 16.82 -8.49
CA ASN A 250 -15.93 17.95 -7.79
C ASN A 250 -14.90 18.73 -6.95
N ASP A 251 -15.36 19.68 -6.15
CA ASP A 251 -14.54 20.56 -5.32
C ASP A 251 -13.66 19.82 -4.28
N ARG A 252 -14.02 18.59 -3.92
CA ARG A 252 -13.26 17.74 -2.99
C ARG A 252 -12.14 16.96 -3.68
N ASP A 253 -12.14 16.87 -5.01
CA ASP A 253 -11.03 16.30 -5.75
C ASP A 253 -9.90 17.32 -5.82
N LEU A 254 -8.88 17.06 -5.00
CA LEU A 254 -7.67 17.86 -4.94
C LEU A 254 -6.62 17.30 -5.91
N PRO A 255 -5.81 18.17 -6.53
CA PRO A 255 -4.69 17.73 -7.36
C PRO A 255 -3.67 16.96 -6.52
N PHE A 256 -2.81 16.21 -7.20
CA PHE A 256 -1.70 15.55 -6.54
C PHE A 256 -0.75 16.57 -5.90
N THR A 257 -0.13 16.18 -4.79
CA THR A 257 0.83 17.00 -4.04
C THR A 257 2.10 17.32 -4.82
N VAL A 258 2.34 16.58 -5.91
CA VAL A 258 3.47 16.83 -6.80
C VAL A 258 2.98 17.45 -8.10
N THR A 259 3.54 18.60 -8.43
CA THR A 259 3.35 19.29 -9.70
C THR A 259 4.40 18.89 -10.74
N VAL A 260 4.11 19.21 -11.99
CA VAL A 260 5.04 19.16 -13.13
C VAL A 260 5.27 20.58 -13.66
N PRO A 261 6.30 20.84 -14.48
CA PRO A 261 6.40 22.13 -15.16
C PRO A 261 5.14 22.42 -15.98
N PRO A 262 4.71 23.69 -16.10
CA PRO A 262 3.64 24.02 -17.03
C PRO A 262 3.98 23.63 -18.46
N GLY A 263 3.02 23.06 -19.19
CA GLY A 263 3.23 22.66 -20.59
C GLY A 263 2.22 21.65 -21.10
N ASP A 264 2.50 21.14 -22.30
CA ASP A 264 1.68 20.16 -23.01
C ASP A 264 2.38 18.81 -22.98
N TYR A 265 1.71 17.78 -22.48
CA TYR A 265 2.30 16.47 -22.21
C TYR A 265 1.52 15.35 -22.89
N PRO A 266 2.19 14.44 -23.63
CA PRO A 266 1.49 13.35 -24.31
C PRO A 266 0.85 12.38 -23.30
N VAL A 267 -0.39 12.02 -23.56
CA VAL A 267 -1.07 10.91 -22.89
C VAL A 267 -1.00 9.67 -23.77
N LEU A 268 -0.40 8.62 -23.22
CA LEU A 268 -0.27 7.31 -23.85
C LEU A 268 -1.23 6.33 -23.19
N ILE A 269 -1.85 5.50 -24.00
CA ILE A 269 -2.81 4.49 -23.55
C ILE A 269 -2.23 3.12 -23.84
N ALA A 270 -2.03 2.33 -22.80
CA ALA A 270 -1.65 0.95 -22.96
C ALA A 270 -2.82 0.19 -23.60
N ALA A 271 -2.52 -0.64 -24.59
CA ALA A 271 -3.46 -1.55 -25.21
C ALA A 271 -2.90 -2.97 -25.12
N MET A 272 -3.74 -3.94 -24.79
CA MET A 272 -3.36 -5.35 -24.80
C MET A 272 -4.47 -6.21 -25.39
N ARG A 273 -4.09 -7.37 -25.95
CA ARG A 273 -5.01 -8.36 -26.50
C ARG A 273 -4.78 -9.73 -25.85
N TRP A 274 -5.86 -10.46 -25.57
CA TRP A 274 -5.76 -11.82 -25.06
C TRP A 274 -5.54 -12.83 -26.19
N GLU A 275 -4.56 -13.73 -26.03
CA GLU A 275 -4.28 -14.77 -27.03
C GLU A 275 -5.39 -15.82 -27.11
N HIS A 276 -5.95 -16.19 -25.96
CA HIS A 276 -6.89 -17.31 -25.84
C HIS A 276 -8.31 -16.95 -26.29
N GLU A 277 -8.61 -15.67 -26.52
CA GLU A 277 -9.93 -15.17 -26.92
C GLU A 277 -9.98 -14.75 -28.41
N GLY A 278 -9.20 -15.44 -29.26
CA GLY A 278 -9.15 -15.17 -30.70
C GLY A 278 -8.55 -13.80 -31.07
N GLY A 279 -7.89 -13.11 -30.14
CA GLY A 279 -7.24 -11.83 -30.38
C GLY A 279 -8.17 -10.63 -30.64
N HIS A 280 -9.49 -10.80 -30.52
CA HIS A 280 -10.48 -9.76 -30.82
C HIS A 280 -10.81 -8.86 -29.63
N TRP A 281 -10.39 -9.24 -28.42
CA TRP A 281 -10.68 -8.51 -27.19
C TRP A 281 -9.48 -7.67 -26.79
N GLY A 282 -9.60 -6.36 -27.01
CA GLY A 282 -8.65 -5.36 -26.55
C GLY A 282 -9.04 -4.83 -25.18
N GLU A 283 -8.09 -4.81 -24.24
CA GLU A 283 -8.22 -4.14 -22.95
C GLU A 283 -7.30 -2.92 -22.88
N THR A 284 -7.71 -1.95 -22.07
CA THR A 284 -6.94 -0.75 -21.73
C THR A 284 -6.47 -0.87 -20.28
N PRO A 285 -5.31 -1.50 -20.01
CA PRO A 285 -4.86 -1.77 -18.63
C PRO A 285 -4.31 -0.52 -17.93
N ALA A 286 -3.86 0.49 -18.67
CA ALA A 286 -3.25 1.69 -18.09
C ALA A 286 -3.31 2.89 -19.04
N ALA A 287 -3.20 4.08 -18.45
CA ALA A 287 -2.90 5.33 -19.15
C ALA A 287 -1.69 5.99 -18.49
N MET A 288 -0.87 6.69 -19.27
CA MET A 288 0.34 7.37 -18.82
C MET A 288 0.35 8.80 -19.32
N LEU A 289 0.36 9.74 -18.39
CA LEU A 289 0.80 11.10 -18.64
C LEU A 289 2.33 11.13 -18.67
N ARG A 290 2.93 11.25 -19.85
CA ARG A 290 4.39 11.19 -20.01
C ARG A 290 5.00 12.58 -19.90
N ILE A 291 5.73 12.82 -18.82
CA ILE A 291 6.34 14.12 -18.50
C ILE A 291 7.66 14.33 -19.25
N THR A 292 8.49 13.29 -19.36
CA THR A 292 9.75 13.30 -20.11
C THR A 292 9.95 11.96 -20.83
N ASP A 293 10.87 11.91 -21.78
CA ASP A 293 11.29 10.69 -22.47
C ASP A 293 12.45 9.95 -21.76
N GLU A 294 12.89 10.44 -20.60
CA GLU A 294 13.98 9.81 -19.86
C GLU A 294 13.54 8.49 -19.22
N PRO A 295 14.41 7.46 -19.20
CA PRO A 295 14.14 6.21 -18.50
C PRO A 295 13.77 6.43 -17.03
N THR A 296 12.87 5.61 -16.51
CA THR A 296 12.41 5.73 -15.13
C THR A 296 13.17 4.81 -14.21
N THR A 297 13.61 5.36 -13.08
CA THR A 297 14.40 4.63 -12.10
C THR A 297 13.56 4.08 -10.96
N SER A 298 12.41 4.69 -10.65
CA SER A 298 11.54 4.28 -9.55
C SER A 298 10.13 4.84 -9.67
N TRP A 299 9.18 4.15 -9.01
CA TRP A 299 7.78 4.55 -8.92
C TRP A 299 7.36 4.76 -7.46
N GLU A 300 6.54 5.78 -7.21
CA GLU A 300 5.89 6.07 -5.93
C GLU A 300 4.40 6.35 -6.16
N LEU A 301 3.55 6.16 -5.15
CA LEU A 301 2.12 6.47 -5.26
C LEU A 301 1.91 7.99 -5.40
N ALA A 302 1.05 8.43 -6.30
CA ALA A 302 0.69 9.85 -6.42
C ALA A 302 -0.33 10.21 -5.31
N LEU A 303 0.11 10.98 -4.31
CA LEU A 303 -0.69 11.32 -3.14
C LEU A 303 -1.40 12.67 -3.29
N ARG A 304 -2.63 12.77 -2.78
CA ARG A 304 -3.37 14.02 -2.58
C ARG A 304 -3.11 14.60 -1.18
N PRO A 305 -3.37 15.89 -0.92
CA PRO A 305 -3.23 16.47 0.41
C PRO A 305 -3.95 15.64 1.49
N GLY A 306 -3.26 15.40 2.61
CA GLY A 306 -3.78 14.59 3.71
C GLY A 306 -3.66 13.07 3.54
N GLN A 307 -3.22 12.58 2.37
CA GLN A 307 -2.92 11.16 2.17
C GLN A 307 -1.47 10.84 2.58
N ASP A 308 -1.31 9.69 3.23
CA ASP A 308 -0.01 9.16 3.62
C ASP A 308 0.03 7.66 3.29
N ALA A 309 0.96 7.25 2.44
CA ALA A 309 1.06 5.86 1.97
C ALA A 309 1.34 4.87 3.11
N ARG A 310 1.89 5.33 4.24
CA ARG A 310 2.06 4.51 5.45
C ARG A 310 0.71 4.13 6.06
N LEU A 311 -0.39 4.81 5.76
CA LEU A 311 -1.70 4.42 6.30
C LEU A 311 -2.32 3.21 5.58
N LEU A 312 -1.77 2.81 4.44
CA LEU A 312 -2.25 1.68 3.65
C LEU A 312 -1.73 0.36 4.23
N ASP A 313 -2.60 -0.66 4.20
CA ASP A 313 -2.24 -2.04 4.45
C ASP A 313 -1.57 -2.68 3.22
N THR A 314 -1.14 -3.94 3.37
CA THR A 314 -0.65 -4.78 2.28
C THR A 314 -1.67 -4.81 1.14
N ASP A 315 -1.19 -4.54 -0.08
CA ASP A 315 -1.99 -4.50 -1.31
C ASP A 315 -3.09 -3.41 -1.36
N GLU A 316 -3.14 -2.51 -0.38
CA GLU A 316 -3.99 -1.32 -0.44
C GLU A 316 -3.31 -0.17 -1.18
N PHE A 317 -4.11 0.75 -1.71
CA PHE A 317 -3.67 1.92 -2.46
C PHE A 317 -4.69 3.05 -2.29
N PHE A 318 -4.24 4.29 -2.52
CA PHE A 318 -5.15 5.39 -2.77
C PHE A 318 -5.50 5.44 -4.25
N GLY A 319 -6.79 5.51 -4.55
CA GLY A 319 -7.32 5.62 -5.90
C GLY A 319 -8.51 6.57 -5.95
N PHE A 320 -9.15 6.63 -7.11
CA PHE A 320 -10.41 7.35 -7.32
C PHE A 320 -11.47 6.40 -7.88
N GLY A 321 -12.74 6.70 -7.57
CA GLY A 321 -13.88 5.97 -8.13
C GLY A 321 -14.01 6.20 -9.63
N VAL A 322 -14.56 5.23 -10.34
CA VAL A 322 -14.83 5.28 -11.79
C VAL A 322 -16.30 4.97 -12.07
N ASP A 323 -17.20 5.75 -11.47
CA ASP A 323 -18.65 5.55 -11.48
C ASP A 323 -19.27 5.69 -12.88
N SER A 324 -18.72 6.54 -13.75
CA SER A 324 -19.08 6.64 -15.16
C SER A 324 -18.44 5.54 -16.03
N GLY A 325 -17.59 4.70 -15.43
CA GLY A 325 -16.78 3.71 -16.14
C GLY A 325 -15.62 4.32 -16.92
N THR A 326 -15.24 5.57 -16.62
CA THR A 326 -14.14 6.27 -17.29
C THR A 326 -13.20 6.91 -16.27
N ALA A 327 -12.02 7.29 -16.75
CA ALA A 327 -11.04 8.06 -16.01
C ALA A 327 -10.52 9.19 -16.88
N CYS A 328 -9.89 10.18 -16.26
CA CYS A 328 -9.28 11.28 -16.98
C CYS A 328 -8.07 11.86 -16.27
N PHE A 329 -7.26 12.61 -17.03
CA PHE A 329 -6.31 13.58 -16.51
C PHE A 329 -6.79 14.98 -16.87
N LEU A 330 -6.56 15.95 -15.98
CA LEU A 330 -6.79 17.38 -16.20
C LEU A 330 -5.87 18.23 -15.32
N ASP A 331 -5.70 19.50 -15.71
CA ASP A 331 -5.14 20.53 -14.84
C ASP A 331 -6.17 20.95 -13.78
N ALA A 332 -5.69 21.27 -12.57
CA ALA A 332 -6.53 21.73 -11.47
C ALA A 332 -7.43 22.92 -11.84
N THR A 333 -7.00 23.82 -12.76
CA THR A 333 -7.83 24.96 -13.19
C THR A 333 -9.06 24.57 -14.01
N GLY A 334 -9.04 23.40 -14.64
CA GLY A 334 -10.18 22.90 -15.43
C GLY A 334 -11.18 22.07 -14.63
N ARG A 335 -10.95 21.88 -13.32
CA ARG A 335 -11.74 20.97 -12.47
C ARG A 335 -13.23 21.30 -12.43
N ASP A 336 -13.57 22.58 -12.41
CA ASP A 336 -14.97 22.99 -12.22
C ASP A 336 -15.70 23.17 -13.58
N THR A 337 -14.96 23.40 -14.68
CA THR A 337 -15.53 23.69 -16.02
C THR A 337 -15.57 22.48 -16.95
N LEU A 338 -14.51 21.66 -16.99
CA LEU A 338 -14.40 20.52 -17.89
C LEU A 338 -15.43 19.40 -17.64
N PRO A 339 -15.85 19.09 -16.41
CA PRO A 339 -16.88 18.08 -16.15
C PRO A 339 -18.25 18.48 -16.70
N GLU A 340 -18.60 19.77 -16.56
CA GLU A 340 -19.83 20.28 -17.14
C GLU A 340 -19.81 20.09 -18.65
N LEU A 341 -18.74 20.54 -19.33
CA LEU A 341 -18.56 20.36 -20.77
C LEU A 341 -18.62 18.89 -21.19
N PHE A 342 -18.03 17.98 -20.40
CA PHE A 342 -18.08 16.55 -20.63
C PHE A 342 -19.50 15.97 -20.59
N HIS A 343 -20.38 16.48 -19.72
CA HIS A 343 -21.77 16.03 -19.67
C HIS A 343 -22.63 16.49 -20.86
N TRP A 344 -22.26 17.60 -21.52
CA TRP A 344 -22.97 18.10 -22.69
C TRP A 344 -22.56 17.42 -24.01
N GLU A 345 -21.40 16.78 -24.03
CA GLU A 345 -20.91 15.98 -25.15
C GLU A 345 -21.31 14.50 -24.99
N GLU A 346 -22.59 14.16 -25.23
CA GLU A 346 -22.95 12.74 -25.38
C GLU A 346 -22.30 12.19 -26.66
N PRO A 347 -21.46 11.13 -26.57
CA PRO A 347 -20.93 10.50 -27.77
C PRO A 347 -22.07 9.82 -28.53
N GLU A 348 -22.16 10.04 -29.85
CA GLU A 348 -23.03 9.24 -30.72
C GLU A 348 -22.78 7.73 -30.47
N GLU A 349 -23.82 6.90 -30.54
CA GLU A 349 -23.80 5.48 -30.13
C GLU A 349 -22.67 4.63 -30.77
N GLY A 350 -22.03 5.12 -31.85
CA GLY A 350 -20.89 4.49 -32.52
C GLY A 350 -19.49 4.89 -32.02
N ASP A 351 -19.34 6.00 -31.28
CA ASP A 351 -18.02 6.62 -30.98
C ASP A 351 -17.54 6.42 -29.54
N ARG A 352 -18.28 5.66 -28.73
CA ARG A 352 -17.91 5.33 -27.33
C ARG A 352 -16.58 4.54 -27.18
N SER A 353 -15.90 4.23 -28.29
CA SER A 353 -14.62 3.50 -28.34
C SER A 353 -13.40 4.39 -28.60
N SER A 354 -13.61 5.67 -28.90
CA SER A 354 -12.54 6.66 -29.14
C SER A 354 -12.24 7.46 -27.87
N PHE A 355 -11.01 8.01 -27.81
CA PHE A 355 -10.63 8.97 -26.78
C PHE A 355 -11.26 10.32 -27.15
N ALA A 356 -12.02 10.89 -26.23
CA ALA A 356 -12.59 12.23 -26.42
C ALA A 356 -11.71 13.26 -25.68
N GLU A 357 -11.23 14.26 -26.40
CA GLU A 357 -10.67 15.48 -25.82
C GLU A 357 -11.81 16.47 -25.61
N VAL A 358 -12.06 16.85 -24.36
CA VAL A 358 -12.93 17.98 -24.03
C VAL A 358 -12.05 19.18 -23.73
N ARG A 359 -12.28 20.31 -24.38
CA ARG A 359 -11.47 21.52 -24.21
C ARG A 359 -12.28 22.65 -23.60
N ASP A 360 -11.70 23.30 -22.59
CA ASP A 360 -12.22 24.55 -22.06
C ASP A 360 -11.67 25.72 -22.90
N PRO A 361 -12.52 26.44 -23.64
CA PRO A 361 -12.10 27.57 -24.47
C PRO A 361 -11.63 28.79 -23.67
N GLN A 362 -12.00 28.91 -22.39
CA GLN A 362 -11.64 30.05 -21.55
C GLN A 362 -10.26 29.87 -20.92
N THR A 363 -9.99 28.68 -20.38
CA THR A 363 -8.70 28.39 -19.72
C THR A 363 -7.67 27.80 -20.67
N GLY A 364 -8.09 27.32 -21.84
CA GLY A 364 -7.26 26.62 -22.81
C GLY A 364 -6.83 25.22 -22.35
N THR A 365 -7.32 24.76 -21.19
CA THR A 365 -7.08 23.43 -20.65
C THR A 365 -7.95 22.38 -21.34
N ASN A 366 -7.59 21.12 -21.18
CA ASN A 366 -8.38 20.02 -21.71
C ASN A 366 -8.40 18.83 -20.75
N LEU A 367 -9.36 17.96 -21.00
CA LEU A 367 -9.54 16.67 -20.33
C LEU A 367 -9.48 15.57 -21.38
N ILE A 368 -8.68 14.54 -21.11
CA ILE A 368 -8.60 13.36 -21.97
C ILE A 368 -9.40 12.23 -21.32
N ARG A 369 -10.50 11.83 -21.97
CA ARG A 369 -11.32 10.69 -21.54
C ARG A 369 -10.62 9.38 -21.85
N LEU A 370 -10.54 8.52 -20.83
CA LEU A 370 -10.04 7.16 -20.91
C LEU A 370 -11.24 6.20 -20.89
N PRO A 371 -11.72 5.70 -22.05
CA PRO A 371 -12.82 4.75 -22.09
C PRO A 371 -12.37 3.40 -21.53
N GLN A 372 -13.23 2.74 -20.74
CA GLN A 372 -13.08 1.31 -20.53
C GLN A 372 -13.39 0.57 -21.83
N ARG A 373 -12.36 0.05 -22.51
CA ARG A 373 -12.58 -0.95 -23.56
C ARG A 373 -12.90 -2.30 -22.91
N GLN A 374 -14.19 -2.59 -22.81
CA GLN A 374 -14.73 -3.95 -22.73
C GLN A 374 -15.78 -4.10 -23.83
N ARG A 375 -15.41 -4.62 -25.01
CA ARG A 375 -16.37 -4.90 -26.08
C ARG A 375 -17.25 -6.12 -25.74
N ARG A 376 -18.18 -6.01 -24.78
CA ARG A 376 -19.14 -7.10 -24.47
C ARG A 376 -19.83 -7.63 -25.74
N ARG A 377 -19.48 -8.84 -26.20
CA ARG A 377 -20.47 -9.77 -26.74
C ARG A 377 -21.18 -10.41 -25.56
N GLN A 378 -22.50 -10.28 -25.47
CA GLN A 378 -23.30 -11.11 -24.57
C GLN A 378 -23.02 -12.58 -24.91
N LEU A 379 -22.20 -13.25 -24.09
CA LEU A 379 -22.28 -14.70 -23.97
C LEU A 379 -23.47 -14.99 -23.05
N PRO A 380 -24.47 -15.78 -23.46
CA PRO A 380 -25.58 -16.11 -22.59
C PRO A 380 -25.07 -16.91 -21.39
N GLY A 381 -25.40 -16.46 -20.17
CA GLY A 381 -25.46 -17.37 -19.02
C GLY A 381 -24.29 -17.41 -18.04
N VAL A 382 -23.50 -16.34 -17.85
CA VAL A 382 -22.61 -16.27 -16.67
C VAL A 382 -22.82 -14.96 -15.92
N ASP A 383 -23.60 -15.03 -14.85
CA ASP A 383 -23.75 -13.96 -13.89
C ASP A 383 -22.47 -13.88 -13.05
N ARG A 384 -21.67 -12.83 -13.25
CA ARG A 384 -20.51 -12.52 -12.37
C ARG A 384 -20.84 -11.32 -11.49
N PRO A 385 -20.50 -11.36 -10.19
CA PRO A 385 -20.86 -10.32 -9.24
C PRO A 385 -20.22 -8.97 -9.62
N ARG A 386 -21.01 -7.89 -9.48
CA ARG A 386 -20.56 -6.51 -9.63
C ARG A 386 -19.54 -6.17 -8.53
N ARG A 387 -18.25 -6.19 -8.85
CA ARG A 387 -17.22 -5.55 -8.01
C ARG A 387 -17.16 -4.06 -8.33
N ARG A 388 -17.22 -3.19 -7.31
CA ARG A 388 -16.84 -1.77 -7.42
C ARG A 388 -15.38 -1.70 -7.88
N ARG A 389 -15.05 -0.88 -8.88
CA ARG A 389 -13.70 -0.74 -9.46
C ARG A 389 -13.14 0.64 -9.14
N ALA A 390 -11.83 0.72 -8.94
CA ALA A 390 -11.09 1.95 -8.67
C ALA A 390 -9.92 2.09 -9.65
N GLY A 391 -9.58 3.33 -10.03
CA GLY A 391 -8.36 3.66 -10.76
C GLY A 391 -7.17 3.83 -9.81
N HIS A 392 -5.98 3.44 -10.25
CA HIS A 392 -4.74 3.60 -9.49
C HIS A 392 -3.78 4.51 -10.27
N LEU A 393 -3.13 5.45 -9.61
CA LEU A 393 -2.13 6.31 -10.27
C LEU A 393 -0.79 6.30 -9.54
N LEU A 394 0.28 6.12 -10.29
CA LEU A 394 1.64 6.07 -9.79
C LEU A 394 2.49 7.12 -10.50
N ARG A 395 3.40 7.71 -9.75
CA ARG A 395 4.33 8.74 -10.19
C ARG A 395 5.73 8.17 -10.34
N ARG A 396 6.51 8.72 -11.27
CA ARG A 396 7.93 8.40 -11.53
C ARG A 396 8.86 9.44 -10.90
N ARG A 397 10.07 9.02 -10.51
CA ARG A 397 11.22 9.92 -10.33
C ARG A 397 12.24 9.68 -11.44
N HIS A 398 12.81 10.76 -11.98
CA HIS A 398 13.94 10.72 -12.92
C HIS A 398 15.22 11.11 -12.18
N ALA A 399 16.37 10.57 -12.60
CA ALA A 399 17.66 10.96 -12.07
C ALA A 399 17.96 12.42 -12.48
N ARG A 400 18.39 13.27 -11.54
CA ARG A 400 18.90 14.59 -11.92
C ARG A 400 20.19 14.41 -12.75
N PRO A 401 20.33 15.03 -13.93
CA PRO A 401 21.63 15.05 -14.60
C PRO A 401 22.64 15.78 -13.70
N PRO A 402 23.90 15.33 -13.64
CA PRO A 402 24.94 16.03 -12.91
C PRO A 402 25.11 17.44 -13.50
N ARG A 403 25.18 18.45 -12.64
CA ARG A 403 25.49 19.81 -13.06
C ARG A 403 26.86 19.81 -13.74
N HIS A 404 26.90 20.21 -15.01
CA HIS A 404 28.14 20.47 -15.73
C HIS A 404 29.01 21.47 -14.94
N GLN A 405 30.15 21.00 -14.45
CA GLN A 405 31.32 21.85 -14.20
C GLN A 405 32.31 21.61 -15.34
N GLY A 406 32.83 22.71 -15.89
CA GLY A 406 33.79 22.73 -17.00
C GLY A 406 35.17 22.15 -16.64
N PRO A 407 36.11 22.17 -17.60
CA PRO A 407 36.97 21.02 -17.88
C PRO A 407 38.31 21.06 -17.15
N ALA A 408 38.84 19.88 -16.82
CA ALA A 408 40.25 19.66 -16.56
C ALA A 408 40.74 18.46 -17.37
N ALA A 409 41.97 18.60 -17.87
CA ALA A 409 42.58 17.90 -19.00
C ALA A 409 42.99 16.42 -18.76
N HIS A 410 43.05 15.66 -19.87
CA HIS A 410 44.05 14.65 -20.32
C HIS A 410 44.72 13.71 -19.29
N ASP A 411 44.92 12.39 -19.47
CA ASP A 411 44.84 11.38 -20.56
C ASP A 411 45.23 10.00 -19.91
N PRO A 412 45.55 8.88 -20.60
CA PRO A 412 44.73 7.87 -21.29
C PRO A 412 44.86 6.42 -20.71
N LEU A 413 44.27 5.44 -21.42
CA LEU A 413 44.36 3.96 -21.33
C LEU A 413 43.27 3.32 -20.43
N ASP A 414 42.51 2.30 -20.81
CA ASP A 414 42.72 1.24 -21.79
C ASP A 414 41.35 0.72 -22.31
N SER A 415 41.31 0.38 -23.59
CA SER A 415 40.16 -0.15 -24.32
C SER A 415 40.24 -1.66 -24.39
N ARG A 416 39.15 -2.39 -24.13
CA ARG A 416 38.77 -3.64 -24.85
C ARG A 416 37.43 -4.21 -24.37
N PHE A 417 36.46 -4.26 -25.29
CA PHE A 417 35.35 -5.21 -25.33
C PHE A 417 35.88 -6.63 -25.65
N PRO A 418 35.12 -7.71 -25.35
CA PRO A 418 34.14 -8.29 -26.30
C PRO A 418 32.78 -8.60 -25.61
N ALA A 419 31.62 -8.37 -26.23
CA ALA A 419 30.96 -9.11 -27.32
C ALA A 419 30.40 -10.50 -26.91
N ALA A 420 29.08 -10.60 -27.12
CA ALA A 420 28.11 -11.70 -27.08
C ALA A 420 28.61 -13.13 -27.40
N ASP A 421 27.95 -14.18 -26.87
CA ASP A 421 26.75 -14.84 -27.46
C ASP A 421 26.29 -16.06 -26.58
N PRO A 422 25.34 -16.96 -26.95
CA PRO A 422 24.11 -17.19 -26.19
C PRO A 422 23.87 -18.69 -25.82
N SER A 423 22.89 -18.96 -24.96
CA SER A 423 22.15 -20.24 -24.76
C SER A 423 21.51 -20.11 -23.38
N TRP A 424 20.23 -20.42 -23.16
CA TRP A 424 19.66 -21.75 -23.24
C TRP A 424 18.14 -21.69 -23.47
N ASP A 425 17.69 -22.42 -24.49
CA ASP A 425 16.37 -23.06 -24.53
C ASP A 425 16.45 -24.34 -23.69
N ARG A 426 15.56 -24.47 -22.70
CA ARG A 426 14.68 -25.63 -22.46
C ARG A 426 13.80 -25.42 -21.25
#